data_AF-A0A928I430-F1
#
_entry.id   AF-A0A928I430-F1
#
_cell.length_a   1.000
_cell.length_b   1.000
_cell.length_c   1.000
_cell.angle_alpha   90.00
_cell.angle_beta   90.00
_cell.angle_gamma   90.00
#
_symmetry.space_group_name_H-M   'P 1'
#
loop_
_entity.id
_entity.type
_entity.pdbx_description
1 polymer ?
#
loop_
_entity_poly.entity_id
_entity_poly.type
_entity_poly.pdbx_seq_one_letter_code
_entity_poly.pdbx_strand_id
1 'polypeptide(L)'
;MTKRILSAILSAMLILSFAAFSVSADEELVFYVEAGATGDGTEEAPFGTLETAIFALNGKDGVVYVYGSLNLSSFDCPAWNGWVTLQGVNEDSAIVLDNGRGVVFNGNIIFKDIDFSLGESSHFNPGTSASIIMDGGEDSYFGSFMHLSAYEDRTVEEGNFVLESGKVNVLYACGGYSSSYGNGVMGDANITINGGSVKNIYLDADAYMETQTGISIGGNLNVVINGGEVDAIKVLRNEMIPEIMGALNIIFNNGTETPKEFSYPEETVTGGVFVVRSGIGGKILPTSEAGVFEVVSDDENTVAQIDGELVYNGTVELQPGETEVEWVAGQQPEKPVEEEKTEIKLTIGKAEITTNGEAKALDVPAQIIDSRTMVPLRAIFEALGASVEWDDATKTVTSVKGDTTVKLTIGKAAITVNGADKALDVPAQIVDSRTLVPVRAIAESFGCEVGWDDPTKTVTITK
;
A
#
# COMPACT_ATOMS: atom_id res chain seq x y z
N MET A 1 4.25 30.48 -28.21
CA MET A 1 5.02 31.73 -28.12
C MET A 1 5.00 32.21 -26.66
N THR A 2 5.36 31.32 -25.74
CA THR A 2 4.73 31.20 -24.42
C THR A 2 5.80 30.89 -23.36
N LYS A 3 5.59 31.34 -22.11
CA LYS A 3 6.49 31.30 -20.94
C LYS A 3 7.78 32.13 -21.04
N ARG A 4 8.59 32.01 -22.10
CA ARG A 4 9.86 32.76 -22.24
C ARG A 4 9.69 34.26 -22.43
N ILE A 5 8.64 34.70 -23.12
CA ILE A 5 8.33 36.13 -23.29
C ILE A 5 7.78 36.73 -22.00
N LEU A 6 7.04 35.96 -21.19
CA LEU A 6 6.48 36.40 -19.91
C LEU A 6 7.56 36.54 -18.83
N SER A 7 8.49 35.58 -18.75
CA SER A 7 9.68 35.68 -17.90
C SER A 7 10.61 36.83 -18.31
N ALA A 8 10.81 37.06 -19.62
CA ALA A 8 11.61 38.18 -20.11
C ALA A 8 10.94 39.55 -19.88
N ILE A 9 9.60 39.63 -19.88
CA ILE A 9 8.85 40.82 -19.51
C ILE A 9 8.89 41.05 -17.99
N LEU A 10 8.77 40.00 -17.17
CA LEU A 10 8.90 40.08 -15.71
C LEU A 10 10.31 40.53 -15.27
N SER A 11 11.37 39.99 -15.88
CA SER A 11 12.76 40.42 -15.59
C SER A 11 13.08 41.82 -16.14
N ALA A 12 12.43 42.26 -17.22
CA ALA A 12 12.64 43.60 -17.78
C ALA A 12 11.85 44.69 -17.04
N MET A 13 10.72 44.35 -16.40
CA MET A 13 9.94 45.28 -15.57
C MET A 13 10.57 45.53 -14.19
N LEU A 14 11.53 44.70 -13.77
CA LEU A 14 12.32 44.84 -12.53
C LEU A 14 13.30 46.04 -12.54
N ILE A 15 13.50 46.70 -13.69
CA ILE A 15 14.43 47.84 -13.85
C ILE A 15 13.72 49.21 -13.72
N LEU A 16 12.38 49.24 -13.73
CA LEU A 16 11.59 50.46 -13.61
C LEU A 16 10.71 50.37 -12.36
N SER A 17 11.02 51.20 -11.37
CA SER A 17 10.22 51.40 -10.17
C SER A 17 8.73 51.59 -10.49
N PHE A 18 7.87 50.86 -9.76
CA PHE A 18 6.39 50.90 -9.75
C PHE A 18 5.65 50.23 -10.92
N ALA A 19 5.08 49.05 -10.66
CA ALA A 19 3.64 48.82 -10.45
C ALA A 19 3.35 47.30 -10.56
N ALA A 20 2.99 46.66 -9.45
CA ALA A 20 2.51 45.27 -9.45
C ALA A 20 1.05 45.24 -9.94
N PHE A 21 0.67 44.22 -10.72
CA PHE A 21 -0.65 44.10 -11.33
C PHE A 21 -1.29 42.75 -10.94
N SER A 22 -2.60 42.71 -10.76
CA SER A 22 -3.38 41.47 -10.70
C SER A 22 -3.83 41.07 -12.11
N VAL A 23 -3.08 40.19 -12.78
CA VAL A 23 -3.58 39.56 -14.02
C VAL A 23 -4.46 38.40 -13.61
N SER A 24 -5.77 38.48 -13.87
CA SER A 24 -6.58 37.29 -14.10
C SER A 24 -6.11 36.66 -15.42
N ALA A 25 -5.04 35.88 -15.37
CA ALA A 25 -4.74 34.92 -16.41
C ALA A 25 -5.37 33.61 -15.95
N ASP A 26 -6.54 33.28 -16.48
CA ASP A 26 -7.20 31.99 -16.30
C ASP A 26 -7.57 31.63 -14.83
N GLU A 27 -8.49 32.40 -14.23
CA GLU A 27 -9.18 32.10 -12.94
C GLU A 27 -8.32 32.07 -11.66
N GLU A 28 -6.99 32.18 -11.73
CA GLU A 28 -6.09 32.16 -10.56
C GLU A 28 -5.94 33.55 -9.91
N LEU A 29 -6.23 33.66 -8.61
CA LEU A 29 -6.08 34.91 -7.86
C LEU A 29 -4.62 35.14 -7.46
N VAL A 30 -4.09 36.34 -7.74
CA VAL A 30 -2.70 36.68 -7.47
C VAL A 30 -2.60 37.83 -6.47
N PHE A 31 -1.82 37.63 -5.41
CA PHE A 31 -1.56 38.61 -4.36
C PHE A 31 -0.07 38.80 -4.11
N TYR A 32 0.31 39.96 -3.59
CA TYR A 32 1.71 40.32 -3.32
C TYR A 32 1.87 40.80 -1.89
N VAL A 33 2.88 40.27 -1.19
CA VAL A 33 3.25 40.64 0.17
C VAL A 33 4.73 40.98 0.20
N GLU A 34 5.07 42.15 0.72
CA GLU A 34 6.46 42.61 0.91
C GLU A 34 6.70 42.92 2.38
N ALA A 35 7.88 42.55 2.89
CA ALA A 35 8.24 42.80 4.28
C ALA A 35 8.16 44.29 4.64
N GLY A 36 7.36 44.63 5.65
CA GLY A 36 7.18 46.01 6.12
C GLY A 36 6.26 46.88 5.27
N ALA A 37 5.60 46.31 4.25
CA ALA A 37 4.60 47.03 3.46
C ALA A 37 3.35 47.37 4.30
N THR A 38 2.65 48.43 3.90
CA THR A 38 1.32 48.78 4.40
C THR A 38 0.40 48.96 3.21
N GLY A 39 -0.68 48.18 3.13
CA GLY A 39 -1.63 48.26 2.03
C GLY A 39 -2.78 47.27 2.18
N ASP A 40 -3.82 47.47 1.37
CA ASP A 40 -5.07 46.70 1.37
C ASP A 40 -5.16 45.67 0.25
N GLY A 41 -4.09 45.50 -0.54
CA GLY A 41 -4.04 44.52 -1.62
C GLY A 41 -4.69 44.97 -2.92
N THR A 42 -4.86 46.28 -3.10
CA THR A 42 -5.29 46.89 -4.36
C THR A 42 -4.18 46.87 -5.41
N GLU A 43 -4.52 47.11 -6.69
CA GLU A 43 -3.55 47.21 -7.79
C GLU A 43 -2.42 48.24 -7.53
N GLU A 44 -2.62 49.18 -6.60
CA GLU A 44 -1.68 50.25 -6.30
C GLU A 44 -0.83 50.00 -5.03
N ALA A 45 -1.16 48.99 -4.20
CA ALA A 45 -0.46 48.74 -2.94
C ALA A 45 -0.39 47.24 -2.56
N PRO A 46 0.79 46.68 -2.25
CA PRO A 46 0.92 45.30 -1.76
C PRO A 46 0.16 45.10 -0.43
N PHE A 47 -0.25 43.86 -0.15
CA PHE A 47 -0.90 43.53 1.12
C PHE A 47 0.05 43.83 2.27
N GLY A 48 -0.48 44.51 3.30
CA GLY A 48 0.31 44.84 4.49
C GLY A 48 0.65 43.64 5.37
N THR A 49 -0.05 42.51 5.23
CA THR A 49 0.23 41.27 5.97
C THR A 49 -0.09 40.02 5.15
N LEU A 50 0.67 38.94 5.38
CA LEU A 50 0.44 37.63 4.77
C LEU A 50 -0.96 37.08 5.09
N GLU A 51 -1.38 37.19 6.34
CA GLU A 51 -2.67 36.68 6.81
C GLU A 51 -3.85 37.32 6.05
N THR A 52 -3.77 38.62 5.73
CA THR A 52 -4.83 39.31 4.98
C THR A 52 -4.89 38.81 3.53
N ALA A 53 -3.73 38.59 2.91
CA ALA A 53 -3.65 38.04 1.55
C ALA A 53 -4.22 36.61 1.48
N ILE A 54 -3.86 35.75 2.44
CA ILE A 54 -4.36 34.38 2.50
C ILE A 54 -5.86 34.36 2.83
N PHE A 55 -6.33 35.22 3.74
CA PHE A 55 -7.76 35.30 4.06
C PHE A 55 -8.60 35.72 2.84
N ALA A 56 -8.06 36.54 1.95
CA ALA A 56 -8.72 36.91 0.69
C ALA A 56 -8.87 35.73 -0.29
N LEU A 57 -8.05 34.67 -0.13
CA LEU A 57 -8.12 33.41 -0.90
C LEU A 57 -9.09 32.38 -0.31
N ASN A 58 -9.79 32.69 0.79
CA ASN A 58 -10.63 31.69 1.46
C ASN A 58 -11.66 31.04 0.50
N GLY A 59 -11.51 29.73 0.31
CA GLY A 59 -12.35 28.89 -0.57
C GLY A 59 -12.03 29.00 -2.06
N LYS A 60 -10.84 29.49 -2.45
CA LYS A 60 -10.40 29.65 -3.84
C LYS A 60 -8.95 29.23 -4.03
N ASP A 61 -8.60 28.92 -5.27
CA ASP A 61 -7.21 28.73 -5.67
C ASP A 61 -6.54 30.09 -5.91
N GLY A 62 -5.28 30.22 -5.51
CA GLY A 62 -4.49 31.40 -5.84
C GLY A 62 -3.08 31.39 -5.27
N VAL A 63 -2.32 32.40 -5.69
CA VAL A 63 -0.89 32.55 -5.41
C VAL A 63 -0.65 33.83 -4.62
N VAL A 64 0.08 33.73 -3.51
CA VAL A 64 0.63 34.86 -2.79
C VAL A 64 2.14 34.90 -3.03
N TYR A 65 2.59 35.92 -3.74
CA TYR A 65 4.00 36.20 -3.95
C TYR A 65 4.59 36.91 -2.74
N VAL A 66 5.66 36.34 -2.20
CA VAL A 66 6.37 36.86 -1.03
C VAL A 66 7.69 37.48 -1.46
N TYR A 67 7.89 38.75 -1.11
CA TYR A 67 9.13 39.50 -1.32
C TYR A 67 9.88 39.68 0.00
N GLY A 68 11.12 39.19 0.04
CA GLY A 68 11.99 39.28 1.20
C GLY A 68 11.56 38.36 2.34
N SER A 69 12.12 38.60 3.53
CA SER A 69 11.89 37.76 4.71
C SER A 69 10.75 38.28 5.57
N LEU A 70 9.67 37.51 5.67
CA LEU A 70 8.55 37.76 6.58
C LEU A 70 8.79 37.03 7.91
N ASN A 71 9.00 37.78 8.99
CA ASN A 71 9.10 37.24 10.34
C ASN A 71 7.71 37.28 11.00
N LEU A 72 7.13 36.12 11.27
CA LEU A 72 5.78 35.97 11.81
C LEU A 72 5.82 35.13 13.09
N SER A 73 4.91 35.35 14.03
CA SER A 73 4.76 34.45 15.18
C SER A 73 3.89 33.23 14.85
N SER A 74 2.87 33.42 14.03
CA SER A 74 1.93 32.40 13.54
C SER A 74 1.08 33.03 12.44
N PHE A 75 0.46 32.21 11.59
CA PHE A 75 -0.61 32.66 10.72
C PHE A 75 -1.61 31.52 10.49
N ASP A 76 -2.85 31.87 10.16
CA ASP A 76 -3.86 30.90 9.75
C ASP A 76 -4.00 30.93 8.23
N CYS A 77 -4.14 29.75 7.63
CA CYS A 77 -4.45 29.57 6.21
C CYS A 77 -5.86 28.99 6.06
N PRO A 78 -6.92 29.83 6.05
CA PRO A 78 -8.30 29.39 5.88
C PRO A 78 -8.61 29.06 4.42
N ALA A 79 -8.02 28.00 3.87
CA ALA A 79 -8.22 27.60 2.47
C ALA A 79 -9.24 26.45 2.31
N TRP A 80 -10.36 26.52 3.04
CA TRP A 80 -11.33 25.43 3.28
C TRP A 80 -11.78 24.56 2.08
N ASN A 81 -11.56 25.01 0.83
CA ASN A 81 -11.81 24.24 -0.40
C ASN A 81 -10.88 24.60 -1.58
N GLY A 82 -9.69 25.18 -1.34
CA GLY A 82 -8.81 25.68 -2.41
C GLY A 82 -7.32 25.47 -2.12
N TRP A 83 -6.51 25.69 -3.15
CA TRP A 83 -5.05 25.65 -3.09
C TRP A 83 -4.46 27.06 -2.97
N VAL A 84 -3.75 27.31 -1.87
CA VAL A 84 -2.95 28.52 -1.71
C VAL A 84 -1.49 28.20 -2.04
N THR A 85 -0.91 28.89 -3.02
CA THR A 85 0.54 28.80 -3.28
C THR A 85 1.23 30.01 -2.67
N LEU A 86 2.10 29.79 -1.70
CA LEU A 86 3.03 30.82 -1.23
C LEU A 86 4.30 30.71 -2.08
N GLN A 87 4.50 31.67 -2.99
CA GLN A 87 5.61 31.66 -3.92
C GLN A 87 6.64 32.72 -3.58
N GLY A 88 7.89 32.30 -3.36
CA GLY A 88 9.01 33.20 -3.27
C GLY A 88 9.35 33.76 -4.65
N VAL A 89 9.71 35.04 -4.69
CA VAL A 89 10.00 35.74 -5.94
C VAL A 89 11.48 35.83 -6.25
N ASN A 90 12.33 35.59 -5.25
CA ASN A 90 13.78 35.59 -5.32
C ASN A 90 14.39 34.80 -4.16
N GLU A 91 15.71 34.66 -4.17
CA GLU A 91 16.49 33.93 -3.15
C GLU A 91 16.37 34.50 -1.73
N ASP A 92 15.97 35.76 -1.56
CA ASP A 92 15.76 36.39 -0.24
C ASP A 92 14.34 36.17 0.30
N SER A 93 13.48 35.49 -0.47
CA SER A 93 12.08 35.26 -0.10
C SER A 93 12.01 34.17 0.94
N ALA A 94 11.61 34.54 2.15
CA ALA A 94 11.55 33.63 3.27
C ALA A 94 10.34 33.90 4.16
N ILE A 95 9.78 32.84 4.74
CA ILE A 95 8.87 32.94 5.89
C ILE A 95 9.61 32.34 7.08
N VAL A 96 9.81 33.17 8.10
CA VAL A 96 10.48 32.79 9.34
C VAL A 96 9.44 32.84 10.45
N LEU A 97 9.20 31.70 11.09
CA LEU A 97 8.33 31.63 12.25
C LEU A 97 9.15 31.61 13.54
N ASP A 98 9.13 32.74 14.25
CA ASP A 98 9.84 32.92 15.51
C ASP A 98 8.90 32.65 16.70
N ASN A 99 9.21 31.62 17.48
CA ASN A 99 8.62 31.36 18.81
C ASN A 99 7.09 31.53 18.87
N GLY A 100 6.32 30.75 18.10
CA GLY A 100 4.87 30.86 18.15
C GLY A 100 4.08 29.62 17.74
N ARG A 101 2.74 29.75 17.87
CA ARG A 101 1.67 28.73 18.00
C ARG A 101 1.49 27.76 16.82
N GLY A 102 2.48 27.65 15.94
CA GLY A 102 2.40 26.94 14.66
C GLY A 102 1.59 27.68 13.60
N VAL A 103 1.43 27.03 12.45
CA VAL A 103 0.58 27.46 11.33
C VAL A 103 -0.57 26.48 11.21
N VAL A 104 -1.79 27.01 11.10
CA VAL A 104 -2.98 26.18 10.92
C VAL A 104 -3.43 26.29 9.48
N PHE A 105 -3.51 25.17 8.78
CA PHE A 105 -3.97 25.10 7.39
C PHE A 105 -5.33 24.44 7.37
N ASN A 106 -6.39 25.23 7.24
CA ASN A 106 -7.72 24.67 7.05
C ASN A 106 -7.96 24.27 5.58
N GLY A 107 -6.92 24.15 4.76
CA GLY A 107 -6.97 23.83 3.34
C GLY A 107 -5.61 23.59 2.73
N ASN A 108 -5.55 23.33 1.43
CA ASN A 108 -4.33 22.90 0.77
C ASN A 108 -3.37 24.06 0.55
N ILE A 109 -2.08 23.80 0.74
CA ILE A 109 -1.03 24.79 0.57
C ILE A 109 0.18 24.23 -0.19
N ILE A 110 0.77 25.09 -1.02
CA ILE A 110 2.04 24.84 -1.71
C ILE A 110 3.03 25.92 -1.28
N PHE A 111 4.18 25.53 -0.76
CA PHE A 111 5.33 26.43 -0.61
C PHE A 111 6.23 26.23 -1.81
N LYS A 112 6.43 27.30 -2.58
CA LYS A 112 7.14 27.24 -3.86
C LYS A 112 8.26 28.25 -3.93
N ASP A 113 9.47 27.80 -4.27
CA ASP A 113 10.65 28.67 -4.44
C ASP A 113 10.85 29.65 -3.27
N ILE A 114 10.51 29.23 -2.04
CA ILE A 114 10.52 30.07 -0.83
C ILE A 114 11.17 29.31 0.32
N ASP A 115 12.07 29.98 1.03
CA ASP A 115 12.64 29.42 2.24
C ASP A 115 11.63 29.50 3.37
N PHE A 116 11.53 28.43 4.15
CA PHE A 116 10.59 28.35 5.25
C PHE A 116 11.35 27.91 6.50
N SER A 117 11.51 28.80 7.47
CA SER A 117 12.19 28.46 8.72
C SER A 117 11.18 28.36 9.84
N LEU A 118 11.09 27.17 10.41
CA LEU A 118 10.34 26.92 11.64
C LEU A 118 11.26 26.92 12.86
N GLY A 119 10.88 27.69 13.89
CA GLY A 119 11.42 27.53 15.24
C GLY A 119 11.03 26.18 15.87
N GLU A 120 11.71 25.79 16.94
CA GLU A 120 11.60 24.47 17.60
C GLU A 120 10.19 24.10 18.12
N SER A 121 9.23 25.02 18.12
CA SER A 121 7.85 24.79 18.60
C SER A 121 6.78 25.18 17.59
N SER A 122 7.15 25.28 16.30
CA SER A 122 6.19 25.55 15.24
C SER A 122 5.65 24.25 14.64
N HIS A 123 4.34 24.19 14.45
CA HIS A 123 3.62 23.01 13.97
C HIS A 123 2.90 23.32 12.67
N PHE A 124 2.75 22.34 11.79
CA PHE A 124 1.79 22.41 10.69
C PHE A 124 0.53 21.67 11.12
N ASN A 125 -0.59 22.39 11.21
CA ASN A 125 -1.85 21.78 11.62
C ASN A 125 -2.79 21.75 10.42
N PRO A 126 -2.74 20.71 9.57
CA PRO A 126 -3.76 20.51 8.56
C PRO A 126 -5.11 20.34 9.27
N GLY A 127 -6.13 21.06 8.82
CA GLY A 127 -7.51 20.92 9.28
C GLY A 127 -8.15 19.68 8.67
N THR A 128 -9.41 19.78 8.26
CA THR A 128 -10.16 18.67 7.64
C THR A 128 -9.57 18.29 6.27
N SER A 129 -8.64 17.33 6.24
CA SER A 129 -7.98 16.77 5.03
C SER A 129 -7.12 17.74 4.20
N ALA A 130 -6.38 18.65 4.84
CA ALA A 130 -5.47 19.55 4.14
C ALA A 130 -4.16 18.86 3.69
N SER A 131 -3.66 19.27 2.51
CA SER A 131 -2.37 18.85 1.96
C SER A 131 -1.34 19.97 1.97
N ILE A 132 -0.12 19.64 2.39
CA ILE A 132 1.04 20.53 2.38
C ILE A 132 2.00 20.03 1.32
N ILE A 133 2.29 20.85 0.32
CA ILE A 133 3.30 20.57 -0.70
C ILE A 133 4.48 21.53 -0.53
N MET A 134 5.69 21.00 -0.55
CA MET A 134 6.93 21.77 -0.51
C MET A 134 7.74 21.56 -1.78
N ASP A 135 7.92 22.63 -2.55
CA ASP A 135 8.60 22.67 -3.85
C ASP A 135 9.54 23.88 -3.90
N GLY A 136 10.60 23.86 -3.10
CA GLY A 136 11.49 25.01 -2.91
C GLY A 136 12.65 25.09 -3.91
N GLY A 137 12.90 24.04 -4.67
CA GLY A 137 14.17 23.83 -5.38
C GLY A 137 15.25 23.24 -4.47
N GLU A 138 16.39 22.84 -5.05
CA GLU A 138 17.44 22.07 -4.35
C GLU A 138 18.09 22.79 -3.16
N ASP A 139 18.10 24.12 -3.18
CA ASP A 139 18.75 24.93 -2.15
C ASP A 139 17.82 25.39 -1.04
N SER A 140 16.50 25.24 -1.22
CA SER A 140 15.56 25.71 -0.22
C SER A 140 15.52 24.86 1.03
N TYR A 141 15.42 25.53 2.17
CA TYR A 141 15.33 24.90 3.48
C TYR A 141 13.97 25.18 4.10
N PHE A 142 13.26 24.11 4.47
CA PHE A 142 11.91 24.17 5.05
C PHE A 142 11.87 24.03 6.57
N GLY A 143 13.03 23.97 7.21
CA GLY A 143 13.13 24.08 8.67
C GLY A 143 13.58 22.82 9.37
N SER A 144 13.71 22.97 10.70
CA SER A 144 14.28 21.96 11.57
C SER A 144 13.28 20.94 12.08
N PHE A 145 12.01 21.32 12.27
CA PHE A 145 10.96 20.50 12.88
C PHE A 145 9.63 20.76 12.16
N MET A 146 9.00 19.70 11.65
CA MET A 146 7.71 19.79 10.97
C MET A 146 6.79 18.69 11.47
N HIS A 147 5.57 19.03 11.87
CA HIS A 147 4.65 18.08 12.48
C HIS A 147 3.39 18.00 11.63
N LEU A 148 2.89 16.78 11.40
CA LEU A 148 1.50 16.55 10.99
C LEU A 148 0.67 16.36 12.26
N SER A 149 0.29 17.45 12.92
CA SER A 149 -0.29 17.39 14.27
C SER A 149 -1.58 18.16 14.42
N ALA A 150 -2.33 17.78 15.46
CA ALA A 150 -3.32 18.62 16.07
C ALA A 150 -2.69 19.60 17.08
N TYR A 151 -3.22 20.83 17.14
CA TYR A 151 -2.85 21.86 18.11
C TYR A 151 -4.08 22.36 18.87
N GLU A 152 -4.00 22.47 20.20
CA GLU A 152 -5.06 22.99 21.09
C GLU A 152 -6.44 22.34 20.86
N ASP A 153 -6.59 21.07 21.20
CA ASP A 153 -7.86 20.31 21.17
C ASP A 153 -8.51 20.18 19.78
N ARG A 154 -7.73 20.46 18.71
CA ARG A 154 -8.16 20.24 17.33
C ARG A 154 -7.99 18.79 16.93
N THR A 155 -8.69 18.38 15.88
CA THR A 155 -8.56 17.04 15.30
C THR A 155 -8.15 17.19 13.84
N VAL A 156 -7.07 16.50 13.46
CA VAL A 156 -6.71 16.32 12.04
C VAL A 156 -7.49 15.12 11.54
N GLU A 157 -8.33 15.28 10.52
CA GLU A 157 -9.04 14.13 9.93
C GLU A 157 -8.08 13.28 9.09
N GLU A 158 -7.33 13.91 8.19
CA GLU A 158 -6.25 13.28 7.42
C GLU A 158 -5.08 14.26 7.32
N GLY A 159 -3.85 13.78 7.48
CA GLY A 159 -2.65 14.61 7.37
C GLY A 159 -1.90 14.26 6.09
N ASN A 160 -1.69 15.22 5.18
CA ASN A 160 -0.98 14.96 3.92
C ASN A 160 0.22 15.89 3.77
N PHE A 161 1.41 15.32 3.57
CA PHE A 161 2.66 16.03 3.30
C PHE A 161 3.30 15.51 2.02
N VAL A 162 3.76 16.41 1.16
CA VAL A 162 4.51 16.10 -0.06
C VAL A 162 5.76 16.98 -0.13
N LEU A 163 6.94 16.37 -0.27
CA LEU A 163 8.17 17.06 -0.63
C LEU A 163 8.49 16.79 -2.10
N GLU A 164 8.35 17.80 -2.95
CA GLU A 164 8.76 17.76 -4.36
C GLU A 164 10.25 18.06 -4.51
N SER A 165 10.75 19.05 -3.78
CA SER A 165 12.15 19.48 -3.81
C SER A 165 12.52 20.29 -2.57
N GLY A 166 13.81 20.39 -2.25
CA GLY A 166 14.33 21.14 -1.10
C GLY A 166 14.73 20.26 0.07
N LYS A 167 14.97 20.88 1.23
CA LYS A 167 15.61 20.24 2.38
C LYS A 167 14.73 20.34 3.62
N VAL A 168 14.46 19.20 4.25
CA VAL A 168 13.77 19.08 5.54
C VAL A 168 14.68 18.38 6.53
N ASN A 169 14.90 18.95 7.71
CA ASN A 169 15.78 18.30 8.69
C ASN A 169 15.03 17.26 9.52
N VAL A 170 13.84 17.58 10.02
CA VAL A 170 13.02 16.65 10.81
C VAL A 170 11.55 16.79 10.42
N LEU A 171 10.93 15.67 10.07
CA LEU A 171 9.51 15.52 9.81
C LEU A 171 8.90 14.53 10.81
N TYR A 172 7.82 14.91 11.48
CA TYR A 172 7.04 14.05 12.37
C TYR A 172 5.73 13.68 11.71
N ALA A 173 5.50 12.36 11.59
CA ALA A 173 4.29 11.82 11.00
C ALA A 173 3.03 12.06 11.85
N CYS A 174 3.20 12.17 13.16
CA CYS A 174 2.19 12.64 14.08
C CYS A 174 2.84 13.39 15.23
N GLY A 175 2.14 14.35 15.82
CA GLY A 175 2.63 15.09 16.99
C GLY A 175 1.47 15.74 17.74
N GLY A 176 1.75 16.29 18.92
CA GLY A 176 0.71 16.98 19.71
C GLY A 176 1.28 17.93 20.74
N TYR A 177 0.86 19.20 20.68
CA TYR A 177 1.16 20.21 21.68
C TYR A 177 -0.12 20.59 22.44
N SER A 178 -0.53 19.78 23.42
CA SER A 178 -1.59 20.17 24.37
C SER A 178 -1.50 19.38 25.68
N SER A 179 -1.99 20.00 26.76
CA SER A 179 -2.08 19.47 28.12
C SER A 179 -3.34 18.65 28.41
N SER A 180 -4.23 18.48 27.42
CA SER A 180 -5.60 17.99 27.64
C SER A 180 -6.10 17.14 26.47
N TYR A 181 -5.90 15.82 26.58
CA TYR A 181 -6.50 14.74 25.77
C TYR A 181 -6.10 14.62 24.29
N GLY A 182 -5.66 13.40 23.93
CA GLY A 182 -5.69 12.78 22.59
C GLY A 182 -5.39 13.68 21.40
N ASN A 183 -4.12 14.06 21.22
CA ASN A 183 -3.65 14.72 20.01
C ASN A 183 -3.21 13.65 19.00
N GLY A 184 -3.63 13.77 17.74
CA GLY A 184 -3.35 12.75 16.73
C GLY A 184 -4.01 13.03 15.39
N VAL A 185 -3.79 12.14 14.44
CA VAL A 185 -4.51 12.11 13.16
C VAL A 185 -5.63 11.10 13.31
N MET A 186 -6.89 11.50 13.12
CA MET A 186 -8.05 10.60 13.33
C MET A 186 -8.19 9.58 12.19
N GLY A 187 -7.74 9.91 10.98
CA GLY A 187 -7.68 9.06 9.80
C GLY A 187 -6.25 8.79 9.36
N ASP A 188 -6.00 8.85 8.06
CA ASP A 188 -4.69 8.50 7.49
C ASP A 188 -3.68 9.66 7.59
N ALA A 189 -2.44 9.32 7.92
CA ALA A 189 -1.28 10.20 7.84
C ALA A 189 -0.43 9.79 6.64
N ASN A 190 -0.27 10.68 5.66
CA ASN A 190 0.39 10.44 4.39
C ASN A 190 1.60 11.36 4.24
N ILE A 191 2.78 10.78 4.08
CA ILE A 191 4.03 11.45 3.77
C ILE A 191 4.50 10.95 2.41
N THR A 192 4.73 11.84 1.46
CA THR A 192 5.28 11.51 0.14
C THR A 192 6.54 12.32 -0.14
N ILE A 193 7.65 11.64 -0.45
CA ILE A 193 8.92 12.27 -0.82
C ILE A 193 9.17 12.00 -2.31
N ASN A 194 8.96 12.99 -3.16
CA ASN A 194 9.20 12.91 -4.61
C ASN A 194 10.61 13.38 -5.00
N GLY A 195 11.26 14.19 -4.17
CA GLY A 195 12.59 14.74 -4.42
C GLY A 195 13.13 15.49 -3.21
N GLY A 196 14.30 16.12 -3.36
CA GLY A 196 14.96 16.83 -2.26
C GLY A 196 15.62 15.89 -1.25
N SER A 197 15.78 16.35 -0.01
CA SER A 197 16.38 15.57 1.08
C SER A 197 15.63 15.74 2.40
N VAL A 198 15.37 14.64 3.10
CA VAL A 198 14.83 14.60 4.48
C VAL A 198 15.83 13.93 5.41
N LYS A 199 16.34 14.64 6.41
CA LYS A 199 17.34 14.03 7.31
C LYS A 199 16.71 13.03 8.30
N ASN A 200 15.57 13.33 8.89
CA ASN A 200 14.88 12.38 9.77
C ASN A 200 13.37 12.45 9.56
N ILE A 201 12.74 11.31 9.41
CA ILE A 201 11.30 11.14 9.60
C ILE A 201 11.12 10.40 10.92
N TYR A 202 10.49 11.05 11.90
CA TYR A 202 10.05 10.39 13.12
C TYR A 202 8.58 9.98 12.99
N LEU A 203 8.29 8.73 13.30
CA LEU A 203 6.91 8.24 13.35
C LEU A 203 6.28 8.43 14.73
N ASP A 204 7.08 8.83 15.73
CA ASP A 204 6.67 9.27 17.08
C ASP A 204 6.35 10.77 17.11
N ALA A 205 5.68 11.17 18.17
CA ALA A 205 5.42 12.54 18.52
C ALA A 205 6.59 13.19 19.26
N ASP A 206 6.92 14.41 18.86
CA ASP A 206 7.70 15.32 19.70
C ASP A 206 6.81 15.86 20.85
N ALA A 207 6.40 14.97 21.75
CA ALA A 207 5.60 15.31 22.91
C ALA A 207 6.51 15.96 23.96
N TYR A 208 6.49 17.29 23.99
CA TYR A 208 7.29 18.10 24.91
C TYR A 208 6.92 17.94 26.41
N MET A 209 6.02 17.02 26.78
CA MET A 209 5.38 16.99 28.11
C MET A 209 5.20 15.58 28.68
N GLU A 210 5.61 15.41 29.94
CA GLU A 210 5.59 14.18 30.76
C GLU A 210 4.20 13.54 31.00
N THR A 211 3.10 14.17 30.56
CA THR A 211 1.73 13.80 30.95
C THR A 211 0.84 13.34 29.79
N GLN A 212 1.33 13.26 28.56
CA GLN A 212 0.52 12.76 27.45
C GLN A 212 0.44 11.23 27.50
N THR A 213 -0.79 10.69 27.43
CA THR A 213 -1.08 9.25 27.59
C THR A 213 -1.36 8.54 26.25
N GLY A 214 -0.94 9.10 25.13
CA GLY A 214 -1.11 8.48 23.82
C GLY A 214 -1.32 9.52 22.72
N ILE A 215 -0.41 9.53 21.76
CA ILE A 215 -0.62 10.14 20.45
C ILE A 215 -0.95 9.01 19.49
N SER A 216 -2.04 9.15 18.75
CA SER A 216 -2.54 8.09 17.90
C SER A 216 -2.77 8.54 16.45
N ILE A 217 -2.62 7.59 15.55
CA ILE A 217 -3.09 7.67 14.17
C ILE A 217 -4.27 6.70 14.08
N GLY A 218 -5.48 7.23 13.91
CA GLY A 218 -6.71 6.44 13.88
C GLY A 218 -6.88 5.62 12.59
N GLY A 219 -6.20 6.03 11.51
CA GLY A 219 -6.10 5.30 10.25
C GLY A 219 -4.71 4.72 9.98
N ASN A 220 -4.30 4.68 8.71
CA ASN A 220 -2.99 4.21 8.28
C ASN A 220 -1.93 5.31 8.39
N LEU A 221 -0.69 4.91 8.65
CA LEU A 221 0.49 5.76 8.42
C LEU A 221 1.18 5.32 7.14
N ASN A 222 1.12 6.15 6.10
CA ASN A 222 1.73 5.91 4.80
C ASN A 222 2.95 6.82 4.61
N VAL A 223 4.13 6.24 4.44
CA VAL A 223 5.36 6.95 4.04
C VAL A 223 5.77 6.42 2.68
N VAL A 224 5.65 7.24 1.64
CA VAL A 224 5.95 6.90 0.26
C VAL A 224 7.17 7.69 -0.21
N ILE A 225 8.20 7.01 -0.70
CA ILE A 225 9.44 7.65 -1.18
C ILE A 225 9.57 7.34 -2.67
N ASN A 226 9.19 8.30 -3.52
CA ASN A 226 9.23 8.24 -4.99
C ASN A 226 10.54 8.77 -5.59
N GLY A 227 11.23 9.66 -4.89
CA GLY A 227 12.47 10.32 -5.29
C GLY A 227 13.13 11.04 -4.10
N GLY A 228 14.37 11.49 -4.25
CA GLY A 228 15.09 12.21 -3.18
C GLY A 228 15.85 11.33 -2.18
N GLU A 229 16.49 11.97 -1.20
CA GLU A 229 17.30 11.31 -0.18
C GLU A 229 16.60 11.37 1.19
N VAL A 230 16.44 10.23 1.86
CA VAL A 230 16.02 10.20 3.27
C VAL A 230 17.17 9.64 4.09
N ASP A 231 17.70 10.35 5.08
CA ASP A 231 18.82 9.81 5.88
C ASP A 231 18.30 8.80 6.92
N ALA A 232 17.19 9.07 7.59
CA ALA A 232 16.66 8.16 8.61
C ALA A 232 15.12 8.19 8.69
N ILE A 233 14.53 7.02 8.92
CA ILE A 233 13.15 6.90 9.41
C ILE A 233 13.19 6.16 10.76
N LYS A 234 12.70 6.80 11.81
CA LYS A 234 12.77 6.29 13.18
C LYS A 234 11.39 6.27 13.77
N VAL A 235 10.95 5.13 14.29
CA VAL A 235 9.66 5.08 14.99
C VAL A 235 9.72 5.83 16.30
N LEU A 236 10.88 5.93 16.95
CA LEU A 236 11.02 6.60 18.23
C LEU A 236 12.09 7.69 18.21
N ARG A 237 11.76 8.85 18.79
CA ARG A 237 12.76 9.80 19.28
C ARG A 237 12.93 9.69 20.80
N ASN A 238 11.84 9.35 21.52
CA ASN A 238 11.78 9.23 22.98
C ASN A 238 11.15 7.89 23.43
N GLU A 239 10.85 7.72 24.72
CA GLU A 239 10.24 6.50 25.28
C GLU A 239 8.73 6.34 24.98
N MET A 240 8.12 7.29 24.26
CA MET A 240 6.69 7.21 23.92
C MET A 240 6.47 6.61 22.54
N ILE A 241 5.66 5.57 22.50
CA ILE A 241 5.28 4.88 21.28
C ILE A 241 3.97 5.49 20.75
N PRO A 242 3.90 5.91 19.48
CA PRO A 242 2.64 6.31 18.85
C PRO A 242 1.73 5.08 18.67
N GLU A 243 0.43 5.25 18.90
CA GLU A 243 -0.57 4.20 18.66
C GLU A 243 -1.11 4.32 17.22
N ILE A 244 -0.72 3.42 16.33
CA ILE A 244 -1.26 3.35 14.97
C ILE A 244 -2.41 2.32 14.97
N MET A 245 -3.64 2.79 14.78
CA MET A 245 -4.83 1.95 14.78
C MET A 245 -5.05 1.23 13.44
N GLY A 246 -4.53 1.78 12.33
CA GLY A 246 -4.48 1.15 11.01
C GLY A 246 -3.13 0.51 10.70
N ALA A 247 -2.76 0.45 9.41
CA ALA A 247 -1.49 -0.11 8.97
C ALA A 247 -0.37 0.94 8.96
N LEU A 248 0.85 0.51 9.29
CA LEU A 248 2.08 1.25 9.00
C LEU A 248 2.63 0.81 7.65
N ASN A 249 2.49 1.63 6.62
CA ASN A 249 2.98 1.38 5.28
C ASN A 249 4.19 2.29 5.00
N ILE A 250 5.36 1.69 4.77
CA ILE A 250 6.56 2.42 4.32
C ILE A 250 6.93 1.86 2.96
N ILE A 251 6.70 2.67 1.93
CA ILE A 251 6.76 2.30 0.52
C ILE A 251 7.91 3.04 -0.14
N PHE A 252 8.85 2.28 -0.68
CA PHE A 252 9.96 2.81 -1.47
C PHE A 252 9.68 2.55 -2.94
N ASN A 253 9.59 3.63 -3.73
CA ASN A 253 9.35 3.62 -5.16
C ASN A 253 10.65 3.98 -5.91
N ASN A 254 10.77 3.41 -7.10
CA ASN A 254 11.98 3.22 -7.91
C ASN A 254 13.03 4.37 -7.93
N GLY A 255 14.32 4.02 -7.83
CA GLY A 255 15.46 4.93 -8.02
C GLY A 255 15.86 5.74 -6.78
N THR A 256 15.27 5.44 -5.63
CA THR A 256 15.58 6.06 -4.35
C THR A 256 16.46 5.15 -3.49
N GLU A 257 17.48 5.73 -2.86
CA GLU A 257 18.17 5.03 -1.77
C GLU A 257 17.19 4.90 -0.60
N THR A 258 17.09 3.72 0.01
CA THR A 258 16.37 3.61 1.29
C THR A 258 17.06 4.47 2.34
N PRO A 259 16.35 4.82 3.43
CA PRO A 259 16.94 5.45 4.58
C PRO A 259 18.23 4.77 5.02
N LYS A 260 19.27 5.58 5.26
CA LYS A 260 20.56 5.13 5.82
C LYS A 260 20.41 4.55 7.22
N GLU A 261 19.34 4.91 7.92
CA GLU A 261 18.97 4.34 9.21
C GLU A 261 17.46 4.09 9.28
N PHE A 262 17.06 2.88 9.64
CA PHE A 262 15.68 2.55 9.96
C PHE A 262 15.62 1.98 11.39
N SER A 263 14.61 2.33 12.19
CA SER A 263 14.40 1.75 13.53
C SER A 263 12.92 1.67 13.91
N TYR A 264 12.47 0.51 14.42
CA TYR A 264 11.14 0.32 15.00
C TYR A 264 11.16 -0.63 16.21
N PRO A 265 10.32 -0.43 17.24
CA PRO A 265 10.20 -1.39 18.36
C PRO A 265 9.28 -2.58 18.03
N GLU A 266 9.59 -3.76 18.57
CA GLU A 266 8.79 -4.99 18.44
C GLU A 266 7.35 -4.88 18.99
N GLU A 267 7.13 -4.04 20.02
CA GLU A 267 5.85 -3.98 20.77
C GLU A 267 4.82 -3.01 20.16
N THR A 268 5.18 -2.32 19.08
CA THR A 268 4.54 -1.07 18.62
C THR A 268 3.32 -1.26 17.72
N VAL A 269 3.11 -2.47 17.18
CA VAL A 269 2.21 -2.66 16.05
C VAL A 269 1.27 -3.83 16.31
N THR A 270 0.02 -3.54 16.65
CA THR A 270 -1.05 -4.54 16.79
C THR A 270 -1.53 -5.09 15.44
N GLY A 271 -1.06 -4.57 14.30
CA GLY A 271 -1.36 -5.10 12.96
C GLY A 271 -0.94 -4.25 11.75
N GLY A 272 0.35 -3.98 11.57
CA GLY A 272 0.89 -3.22 10.42
C GLY A 272 1.79 -4.07 9.54
N VAL A 273 1.88 -3.73 8.26
CA VAL A 273 2.60 -4.46 7.22
C VAL A 273 3.63 -3.54 6.59
N PHE A 274 4.93 -3.83 6.72
CA PHE A 274 5.97 -3.06 6.04
C PHE A 274 6.02 -3.47 4.56
N VAL A 275 5.62 -2.61 3.62
CA VAL A 275 5.49 -2.99 2.19
C VAL A 275 6.62 -2.43 1.32
N VAL A 276 7.51 -3.29 0.84
CA VAL A 276 8.52 -2.96 -0.17
C VAL A 276 7.93 -3.20 -1.57
N ARG A 277 7.82 -2.16 -2.40
CA ARG A 277 7.26 -2.28 -3.78
C ARG A 277 8.33 -2.31 -4.86
N SER A 278 8.03 -2.94 -6.01
CA SER A 278 9.01 -3.14 -7.09
C SER A 278 9.40 -1.88 -7.85
N GLY A 279 10.71 -1.64 -7.92
CA GLY A 279 11.38 -0.71 -8.83
C GLY A 279 12.89 -0.96 -8.81
N ILE A 280 13.56 -1.01 -9.96
CA ILE A 280 14.94 -1.50 -10.15
C ILE A 280 15.96 -0.86 -9.18
N GLY A 281 16.46 -1.68 -8.25
CA GLY A 281 17.67 -1.46 -7.46
C GLY A 281 17.48 -0.59 -6.21
N GLY A 282 17.59 -1.20 -5.03
CA GLY A 282 17.67 -0.50 -3.75
C GLY A 282 18.32 -1.38 -2.68
N LYS A 283 19.09 -0.81 -1.77
CA LYS A 283 19.50 -1.53 -0.55
C LYS A 283 18.37 -1.39 0.46
N ILE A 284 18.15 -2.37 1.33
CA ILE A 284 17.29 -2.23 2.51
C ILE A 284 18.21 -2.37 3.72
N LEU A 285 18.14 -1.42 4.64
CA LEU A 285 18.85 -1.54 5.91
C LEU A 285 17.86 -1.98 6.97
N PRO A 286 17.70 -3.30 7.24
CA PRO A 286 17.05 -3.69 8.46
C PRO A 286 17.78 -3.07 9.65
N THR A 287 16.98 -2.76 10.65
CA THR A 287 17.34 -2.02 11.85
C THR A 287 18.35 -2.80 12.71
N SER A 288 18.64 -2.35 13.93
CA SER A 288 19.37 -3.16 14.92
C SER A 288 18.69 -4.50 15.28
N GLU A 289 17.45 -4.73 14.84
CA GLU A 289 16.60 -5.89 15.12
C GLU A 289 15.96 -6.47 13.84
N ALA A 290 15.52 -7.74 13.91
CA ALA A 290 14.92 -8.47 12.79
C ALA A 290 13.47 -8.01 12.51
N GLY A 291 13.03 -8.05 11.24
CA GLY A 291 11.72 -7.54 10.83
C GLY A 291 11.03 -8.22 9.66
N VAL A 292 9.70 -8.22 9.66
CA VAL A 292 8.87 -8.82 8.61
C VAL A 292 8.43 -7.76 7.60
N PHE A 293 8.82 -7.95 6.34
CA PHE A 293 8.48 -7.09 5.21
C PHE A 293 7.61 -7.84 4.22
N GLU A 294 6.53 -7.23 3.74
CA GLU A 294 5.81 -7.66 2.55
C GLU A 294 6.52 -7.11 1.31
N VAL A 295 6.89 -8.00 0.41
CA VAL A 295 7.48 -7.68 -0.88
C VAL A 295 6.38 -7.75 -1.92
N VAL A 296 6.10 -6.63 -2.59
CA VAL A 296 5.03 -6.52 -3.60
C VAL A 296 5.64 -6.09 -4.93
N SER A 297 5.44 -6.89 -5.97
CA SER A 297 5.72 -6.49 -7.33
C SER A 297 4.51 -5.78 -7.95
N ASP A 298 4.77 -4.62 -8.54
CA ASP A 298 3.79 -3.83 -9.30
C ASP A 298 3.56 -4.40 -10.71
N ASP A 299 4.39 -5.36 -11.16
CA ASP A 299 4.18 -6.12 -12.40
C ASP A 299 4.44 -7.63 -12.25
N GLU A 300 3.89 -8.43 -13.18
CA GLU A 300 3.96 -9.90 -13.12
C GLU A 300 5.35 -10.48 -13.43
N ASN A 301 6.33 -9.66 -13.84
CA ASN A 301 7.61 -10.11 -14.39
C ASN A 301 8.83 -9.69 -13.56
N THR A 302 8.60 -8.98 -12.46
CA THR A 302 9.64 -8.44 -11.60
C THR A 302 9.56 -9.13 -10.24
N VAL A 303 10.71 -9.60 -9.74
CA VAL A 303 10.81 -10.25 -8.43
C VAL A 303 11.93 -9.63 -7.63
N ALA A 304 11.80 -9.63 -6.31
CA ALA A 304 12.88 -9.17 -5.44
C ALA A 304 13.85 -10.33 -5.23
N GLN A 305 15.15 -10.05 -5.38
CA GLN A 305 16.22 -10.92 -4.91
C GLN A 305 16.74 -10.35 -3.60
N ILE A 306 16.64 -11.13 -2.53
CA ILE A 306 16.97 -10.74 -1.16
C ILE A 306 17.90 -11.81 -0.61
N ASP A 307 19.14 -11.45 -0.27
CA ASP A 307 20.18 -12.39 0.19
C ASP A 307 20.37 -13.64 -0.72
N GLY A 308 20.08 -13.48 -2.01
CA GLY A 308 20.16 -14.53 -3.02
C GLY A 308 18.88 -15.35 -3.22
N GLU A 309 17.84 -15.17 -2.39
CA GLU A 309 16.53 -15.79 -2.55
C GLU A 309 15.58 -14.91 -3.36
N LEU A 310 14.75 -15.52 -4.21
CA LEU A 310 13.74 -14.81 -5.01
C LEU A 310 12.41 -14.75 -4.25
N VAL A 311 11.88 -13.55 -4.04
CA VAL A 311 10.61 -13.27 -3.37
C VAL A 311 9.66 -12.57 -4.34
N TYR A 312 8.46 -13.13 -4.52
CA TYR A 312 7.39 -12.56 -5.34
C TYR A 312 6.09 -12.50 -4.53
N ASN A 313 5.56 -11.29 -4.31
CA ASN A 313 4.27 -11.06 -3.63
C ASN A 313 4.11 -11.91 -2.37
N GLY A 314 5.00 -11.69 -1.39
CA GLY A 314 5.08 -12.50 -0.18
C GLY A 314 5.81 -11.79 0.95
N THR A 315 5.85 -12.40 2.13
CA THR A 315 6.53 -11.84 3.30
C THR A 315 7.94 -12.42 3.46
N VAL A 316 8.89 -11.57 3.83
CA VAL A 316 10.28 -11.92 4.13
C VAL A 316 10.64 -11.42 5.52
N GLU A 317 11.33 -12.23 6.30
CA GLU A 317 11.91 -11.82 7.58
C GLU A 317 13.38 -11.44 7.36
N LEU A 318 13.71 -10.15 7.52
CA LEU A 318 15.06 -9.63 7.41
C LEU A 318 15.74 -9.62 8.77
N GLN A 319 16.99 -10.06 8.83
CA GLN A 319 17.80 -10.04 10.05
C GLN A 319 18.52 -8.69 10.19
N PRO A 320 19.00 -8.29 11.40
CA PRO A 320 19.73 -7.04 11.58
C PRO A 320 20.95 -6.93 10.66
N GLY A 321 21.16 -5.77 10.01
CA GLY A 321 22.31 -5.54 9.13
C GLY A 321 21.96 -4.74 7.87
N GLU A 322 22.86 -4.72 6.89
CA GLU A 322 22.53 -4.22 5.54
C GLU A 322 22.08 -5.41 4.68
N THR A 323 20.87 -5.35 4.12
CA THR A 323 20.34 -6.37 3.18
C THR A 323 20.09 -5.72 1.83
N GLU A 324 20.79 -6.17 0.78
CA GLU A 324 20.56 -5.64 -0.56
C GLU A 324 19.32 -6.28 -1.19
N VAL A 325 18.42 -5.46 -1.74
CA VAL A 325 17.21 -5.94 -2.44
C VAL A 325 17.28 -5.55 -3.92
N GLU A 326 17.65 -6.52 -4.73
CA GLU A 326 17.75 -6.32 -6.17
C GLU A 326 16.46 -6.74 -6.86
N TRP A 327 15.83 -5.84 -7.59
CA TRP A 327 14.67 -6.21 -8.42
C TRP A 327 15.14 -6.75 -9.76
N VAL A 328 14.85 -8.02 -10.01
CA VAL A 328 15.25 -8.75 -11.22
C VAL A 328 14.06 -8.92 -12.14
N ALA A 329 14.19 -8.38 -13.36
CA ALA A 329 13.20 -8.54 -14.41
C ALA A 329 13.40 -9.85 -15.18
N GLY A 330 12.31 -10.54 -15.52
CA GLY A 330 12.33 -11.68 -16.43
C GLY A 330 12.77 -13.01 -15.82
N GLN A 331 12.92 -13.07 -14.49
CA GLN A 331 13.01 -14.31 -13.74
C GLN A 331 11.76 -14.46 -12.88
N GLN A 332 10.72 -15.08 -13.44
CA GLN A 332 9.69 -15.66 -12.59
C GLN A 332 10.38 -16.73 -11.73
N PRO A 333 10.40 -16.68 -10.38
CA PRO A 333 10.53 -17.91 -9.64
C PRO A 333 9.40 -18.80 -10.15
N GLU A 334 9.71 -20.04 -10.51
CA GLU A 334 8.67 -21.01 -10.84
C GLU A 334 7.64 -20.90 -9.72
N LYS A 335 6.42 -20.45 -10.08
CA LYS A 335 5.31 -20.29 -9.14
C LYS A 335 5.33 -21.56 -8.29
N PRO A 336 5.39 -21.50 -6.95
CA PRO A 336 5.30 -22.71 -6.15
C PRO A 336 4.10 -23.46 -6.70
N VAL A 337 4.30 -24.70 -7.12
CA VAL A 337 3.20 -25.51 -7.65
C VAL A 337 2.23 -25.65 -6.49
N GLU A 338 1.26 -24.75 -6.43
CA GLU A 338 0.10 -24.86 -5.57
C GLU A 338 -0.49 -26.20 -5.97
N GLU A 339 -0.40 -27.20 -5.10
CA GLU A 339 -0.97 -28.51 -5.39
C GLU A 339 -2.44 -28.26 -5.68
N GLU A 340 -2.85 -28.39 -6.96
CA GLU A 340 -4.23 -28.14 -7.35
C GLU A 340 -5.13 -29.12 -6.61
N LYS A 341 -5.71 -28.64 -5.50
CA LYS A 341 -6.61 -29.42 -4.69
C LYS A 341 -7.84 -29.73 -5.54
N THR A 342 -8.04 -31.00 -5.86
CA THR A 342 -9.18 -31.43 -6.67
C THR A 342 -10.30 -31.86 -5.74
N GLU A 343 -11.44 -31.19 -5.76
CA GLU A 343 -12.65 -31.58 -5.02
C GLU A 343 -13.73 -32.07 -6.01
N ILE A 344 -14.17 -33.32 -5.83
CA ILE A 344 -15.27 -33.90 -6.60
C ILE A 344 -16.42 -34.26 -5.65
N LYS A 345 -17.63 -33.78 -5.93
CA LYS A 345 -18.84 -34.12 -5.16
C LYS A 345 -19.89 -34.81 -6.01
N LEU A 346 -20.56 -35.78 -5.42
CA LEU A 346 -21.68 -36.50 -6.02
C LEU A 346 -22.69 -36.91 -4.95
N THR A 347 -23.97 -36.82 -5.30
CA THR A 347 -25.07 -37.14 -4.39
C THR A 347 -25.80 -38.38 -4.88
N ILE A 348 -26.07 -39.33 -3.99
CA ILE A 348 -26.79 -40.57 -4.33
C ILE A 348 -28.15 -40.25 -4.94
N GLY A 349 -28.48 -40.89 -6.07
CA GLY A 349 -29.73 -40.70 -6.79
C GLY A 349 -29.78 -39.45 -7.67
N LYS A 350 -28.78 -38.56 -7.60
CA LYS A 350 -28.66 -37.39 -8.49
C LYS A 350 -27.76 -37.74 -9.68
N ALA A 351 -28.24 -37.46 -10.90
CA ALA A 351 -27.48 -37.67 -12.13
C ALA A 351 -26.55 -36.49 -12.44
N GLU A 352 -25.74 -36.08 -11.46
CA GLU A 352 -24.85 -34.93 -11.54
C GLU A 352 -23.59 -35.18 -10.71
N ILE A 353 -22.46 -34.66 -11.20
CA ILE A 353 -21.17 -34.60 -10.51
C ILE A 353 -20.67 -33.16 -10.55
N THR A 354 -20.08 -32.67 -9.47
CA THR A 354 -19.38 -31.38 -9.47
C THR A 354 -17.89 -31.58 -9.28
N THR A 355 -17.08 -30.88 -10.08
CA THR A 355 -15.61 -30.87 -9.98
C THR A 355 -15.18 -29.43 -9.76
N ASN A 356 -14.57 -29.12 -8.62
CA ASN A 356 -14.17 -27.76 -8.23
C ASN A 356 -15.31 -26.73 -8.40
N GLY A 357 -16.55 -27.13 -8.13
CA GLY A 357 -17.75 -26.29 -8.26
C GLY A 357 -18.44 -26.34 -9.63
N GLU A 358 -17.80 -26.86 -10.68
CA GLU A 358 -18.40 -27.00 -12.00
C GLU A 358 -19.24 -28.28 -12.12
N ALA A 359 -20.52 -28.14 -12.49
CA ALA A 359 -21.45 -29.26 -12.60
C ALA A 359 -21.42 -29.92 -14.00
N LYS A 360 -21.40 -31.26 -14.02
CA LYS A 360 -21.54 -32.09 -15.22
C LYS A 360 -22.63 -33.15 -15.02
N ALA A 361 -23.43 -33.37 -16.05
CA ALA A 361 -24.45 -34.42 -16.01
C ALA A 361 -23.82 -35.82 -16.02
N LEU A 362 -24.41 -36.74 -15.26
CA LEU A 362 -24.07 -38.15 -15.29
C LEU A 362 -25.09 -38.92 -16.14
N ASP A 363 -24.61 -39.90 -16.92
CA ASP A 363 -25.49 -40.78 -17.70
C ASP A 363 -26.33 -41.71 -16.81
N VAL A 364 -25.79 -42.08 -15.65
CA VAL A 364 -26.44 -42.91 -14.63
C VAL A 364 -26.11 -42.31 -13.26
N PRO A 365 -27.07 -42.13 -12.34
CA PRO A 365 -26.80 -41.58 -11.03
C PRO A 365 -25.92 -42.51 -10.18
N ALA A 366 -25.18 -41.93 -9.24
CA ALA A 366 -24.53 -42.71 -8.19
C ALA A 366 -25.57 -43.43 -7.34
N GLN A 367 -25.31 -44.68 -6.96
CA GLN A 367 -26.27 -45.51 -6.24
C GLN A 367 -25.60 -46.41 -5.20
N ILE A 368 -26.37 -46.87 -4.23
CA ILE A 368 -25.89 -47.81 -3.22
C ILE A 368 -26.27 -49.23 -3.65
N ILE A 369 -25.27 -50.08 -3.86
CA ILE A 369 -25.43 -51.52 -4.16
C ILE A 369 -24.60 -52.28 -3.14
N ASP A 370 -25.18 -53.29 -2.49
CA ASP A 370 -24.51 -54.12 -1.48
C ASP A 370 -23.77 -53.31 -0.40
N SER A 371 -24.40 -52.23 0.07
CA SER A 371 -23.83 -51.31 1.07
C SER A 371 -22.53 -50.63 0.62
N ARG A 372 -22.37 -50.41 -0.70
CA ARG A 372 -21.29 -49.61 -1.28
C ARG A 372 -21.84 -48.56 -2.24
N THR A 373 -21.25 -47.37 -2.21
CA THR A 373 -21.52 -46.32 -3.19
C THR A 373 -20.84 -46.67 -4.51
N MET A 374 -21.67 -46.99 -5.49
CA MET A 374 -21.31 -47.31 -6.85
C MET A 374 -21.48 -46.08 -7.73
N VAL A 375 -20.44 -45.72 -8.46
CA VAL A 375 -20.39 -44.51 -9.29
C VAL A 375 -20.04 -44.84 -10.74
N PRO A 376 -20.51 -44.04 -11.72
CA PRO A 376 -20.09 -44.18 -13.11
C PRO A 376 -18.57 -44.01 -13.22
N LEU A 377 -17.89 -45.11 -13.54
CA LEU A 377 -16.42 -45.18 -13.54
C LEU A 377 -15.79 -44.08 -14.39
N ARG A 378 -16.32 -43.88 -15.60
CA ARG A 378 -15.80 -42.91 -16.56
C ARG A 378 -15.89 -41.48 -16.02
N ALA A 379 -16.98 -41.14 -15.34
CA ALA A 379 -17.18 -39.79 -14.82
C ALA A 379 -16.14 -39.43 -13.76
N ILE A 380 -15.81 -40.36 -12.86
CA ILE A 380 -14.79 -40.12 -11.83
C ILE A 380 -13.40 -40.03 -12.45
N PHE A 381 -13.06 -40.92 -13.39
CA PHE A 381 -11.77 -40.86 -14.07
C PHE A 381 -11.59 -39.59 -14.87
N GLU A 382 -12.60 -39.16 -15.64
CA GLU A 382 -12.55 -37.90 -16.37
C GLU A 382 -12.49 -36.68 -15.43
N ALA A 383 -13.25 -36.69 -14.33
CA ALA A 383 -13.20 -35.63 -13.32
C ALA A 383 -11.83 -35.54 -12.62
N LEU A 384 -11.14 -36.68 -12.50
CA LEU A 384 -9.75 -36.74 -12.05
C LEU A 384 -8.75 -36.47 -13.18
N GLY A 385 -9.17 -36.19 -14.42
CA GLY A 385 -8.26 -35.94 -15.55
C GLY A 385 -7.55 -37.18 -16.11
N ALA A 386 -8.06 -38.38 -15.84
CA ALA A 386 -7.55 -39.64 -16.39
C ALA A 386 -8.22 -39.98 -17.73
N SER A 387 -7.46 -40.58 -18.65
CA SER A 387 -8.01 -41.15 -19.89
C SER A 387 -8.77 -42.45 -19.59
N VAL A 388 -9.76 -42.81 -20.42
CA VAL A 388 -10.54 -44.04 -20.23
C VAL A 388 -10.73 -44.77 -21.55
N GLU A 389 -10.22 -45.98 -21.64
CA GLU A 389 -10.36 -46.89 -22.77
C GLU A 389 -11.19 -48.12 -22.39
N TRP A 390 -12.02 -48.57 -23.34
CA TRP A 390 -12.86 -49.75 -23.19
C TRP A 390 -12.50 -50.80 -24.24
N ASP A 391 -12.18 -52.01 -23.78
CA ASP A 391 -12.02 -53.19 -24.62
C ASP A 391 -13.29 -54.06 -24.51
N ASP A 392 -14.06 -54.10 -25.60
CA ASP A 392 -15.32 -54.84 -25.65
C ASP A 392 -15.13 -56.36 -25.66
N ALA A 393 -14.04 -56.86 -26.23
CA ALA A 393 -13.78 -58.30 -26.36
C ALA A 393 -13.47 -58.92 -25.00
N THR A 394 -12.71 -58.19 -24.17
CA THR A 394 -12.32 -58.66 -22.83
C THR A 394 -13.18 -58.08 -21.71
N LYS A 395 -14.09 -57.14 -22.02
CA LYS A 395 -14.89 -56.38 -21.05
C LYS A 395 -14.00 -55.71 -20.00
N THR A 396 -12.94 -55.06 -20.46
CA THR A 396 -11.92 -54.42 -19.62
C THR A 396 -11.91 -52.92 -19.83
N VAL A 397 -11.88 -52.18 -18.74
CA VAL A 397 -11.59 -50.74 -18.72
C VAL A 397 -10.11 -50.54 -18.38
N THR A 398 -9.41 -49.72 -19.16
CA THR A 398 -8.06 -49.23 -18.85
C THR A 398 -8.11 -47.71 -18.69
N SER A 399 -7.53 -47.18 -17.61
CA SER A 399 -7.48 -45.75 -17.33
C SER A 399 -6.06 -45.33 -16.96
N VAL A 400 -5.62 -44.19 -17.47
CA VAL A 400 -4.24 -43.69 -17.29
C VAL A 400 -4.25 -42.22 -16.90
N LYS A 401 -3.50 -41.88 -15.83
CA LYS A 401 -3.18 -40.49 -15.45
C LYS A 401 -1.73 -40.44 -14.95
N GLY A 402 -0.88 -39.67 -15.62
CA GLY A 402 0.56 -39.66 -15.34
C GLY A 402 1.13 -41.08 -15.38
N ASP A 403 1.82 -41.48 -14.31
CA ASP A 403 2.43 -42.81 -14.17
C ASP A 403 1.47 -43.88 -13.59
N THR A 404 0.21 -43.52 -13.33
CA THR A 404 -0.79 -44.45 -12.77
C THR A 404 -1.65 -45.04 -13.86
N THR A 405 -1.57 -46.37 -14.01
CA THR A 405 -2.44 -47.18 -14.88
C THR A 405 -3.36 -48.05 -14.03
N VAL A 406 -4.66 -47.92 -14.25
CA VAL A 406 -5.71 -48.70 -13.60
C VAL A 406 -6.39 -49.59 -14.63
N LYS A 407 -6.49 -50.90 -14.36
CA LYS A 407 -7.20 -51.88 -15.19
C LYS A 407 -8.29 -52.58 -14.39
N LEU A 408 -9.47 -52.68 -14.98
CA LEU A 408 -10.65 -53.26 -14.34
C LEU A 408 -11.41 -54.14 -15.35
N THR A 409 -11.57 -55.42 -15.05
CA THR A 409 -12.44 -56.32 -15.84
C THR A 409 -13.80 -56.44 -15.16
N ILE A 410 -14.88 -56.24 -15.92
CA ILE A 410 -16.25 -56.35 -15.40
C ILE A 410 -16.50 -57.74 -14.81
N GLY A 411 -17.19 -57.79 -13.67
CA GLY A 411 -17.54 -59.03 -12.97
C GLY A 411 -16.41 -59.65 -12.14
N LYS A 412 -15.17 -59.13 -12.21
CA LYS A 412 -14.09 -59.54 -11.29
C LYS A 412 -14.14 -58.70 -10.02
N ALA A 413 -13.90 -59.34 -8.87
CA ALA A 413 -13.78 -58.70 -7.57
C ALA A 413 -12.37 -58.11 -7.32
N ALA A 414 -11.71 -57.63 -8.38
CA ALA A 414 -10.35 -57.12 -8.31
C ALA A 414 -10.12 -56.01 -9.35
N ILE A 415 -9.24 -55.07 -9.00
CA ILE A 415 -8.74 -53.99 -9.85
C ILE A 415 -7.21 -54.03 -9.83
N THR A 416 -6.57 -53.79 -10.96
CA THR A 416 -5.10 -53.77 -11.05
C THR A 416 -4.63 -52.32 -11.16
N VAL A 417 -3.77 -51.88 -10.24
CA VAL A 417 -3.17 -50.53 -10.22
C VAL A 417 -1.66 -50.69 -10.38
N ASN A 418 -1.08 -50.12 -11.44
CA ASN A 418 0.35 -50.24 -11.75
C ASN A 418 0.87 -51.69 -11.74
N GLY A 419 0.05 -52.63 -12.18
CA GLY A 419 0.38 -54.06 -12.23
C GLY A 419 0.15 -54.83 -10.92
N ALA A 420 -0.25 -54.17 -9.84
CA ALA A 420 -0.59 -54.82 -8.57
C ALA A 420 -2.11 -54.97 -8.41
N ASP A 421 -2.57 -56.17 -8.02
CA ASP A 421 -3.99 -56.44 -7.81
C ASP A 421 -4.46 -55.95 -6.43
N LYS A 422 -5.62 -55.30 -6.42
CA LYS A 422 -6.34 -54.84 -5.23
C LYS A 422 -7.76 -55.40 -5.26
N ALA A 423 -8.21 -55.95 -4.14
CA ALA A 423 -9.55 -56.51 -4.02
C ALA A 423 -10.62 -55.40 -4.07
N LEU A 424 -11.77 -55.72 -4.67
CA LEU A 424 -12.97 -54.87 -4.63
C LEU A 424 -13.98 -55.45 -3.66
N ASP A 425 -14.53 -54.61 -2.79
CA ASP A 425 -15.61 -55.00 -1.87
C ASP A 425 -16.86 -55.49 -2.62
N VAL A 426 -17.15 -54.85 -3.75
CA VAL A 426 -18.23 -55.21 -4.66
C VAL A 426 -17.66 -55.21 -6.08
N PRO A 427 -17.82 -56.30 -6.87
CA PRO A 427 -17.35 -56.35 -8.25
C PRO A 427 -17.91 -55.20 -9.08
N ALA A 428 -17.16 -54.76 -10.09
CA ALA A 428 -17.69 -53.79 -11.05
C ALA A 428 -18.85 -54.40 -11.87
N GLN A 429 -19.91 -53.63 -12.05
CA GLN A 429 -21.17 -54.07 -12.68
C GLN A 429 -21.57 -53.13 -13.82
N ILE A 430 -22.34 -53.64 -14.78
CA ILE A 430 -22.94 -52.80 -15.82
C ILE A 430 -24.40 -52.53 -15.42
N VAL A 431 -24.74 -51.27 -15.26
CA VAL A 431 -26.11 -50.79 -15.03
C VAL A 431 -26.43 -49.76 -16.10
N ASP A 432 -27.54 -49.93 -16.82
CA ASP A 432 -27.97 -49.04 -17.90
C ASP A 432 -26.87 -48.71 -18.92
N SER A 433 -26.10 -49.74 -19.32
CA SER A 433 -24.97 -49.62 -20.24
C SER A 433 -23.82 -48.72 -19.73
N ARG A 434 -23.68 -48.56 -18.41
CA ARG A 434 -22.56 -47.91 -17.76
C ARG A 434 -21.91 -48.81 -16.72
N THR A 435 -20.58 -48.79 -16.69
CA THR A 435 -19.80 -49.49 -15.66
C THR A 435 -19.86 -48.71 -14.36
N LEU A 436 -20.40 -49.34 -13.32
CA LEU A 436 -20.38 -48.84 -11.95
C LEU A 436 -19.39 -49.63 -11.12
N VAL A 437 -18.72 -48.91 -10.22
CA VAL A 437 -17.62 -49.45 -9.39
C VAL A 437 -17.62 -48.74 -8.03
N PRO A 438 -17.12 -49.37 -6.95
CA PRO A 438 -17.03 -48.71 -5.65
C PRO A 438 -16.16 -47.45 -5.74
N VAL A 439 -16.72 -46.29 -5.35
CA VAL A 439 -16.07 -44.98 -5.48
C VAL A 439 -14.70 -44.92 -4.80
N ARG A 440 -14.59 -45.54 -3.61
CA ARG A 440 -13.35 -45.60 -2.84
C ARG A 440 -12.24 -46.34 -3.57
N ALA A 441 -12.55 -47.45 -4.22
CA ALA A 441 -11.55 -48.24 -4.95
C ALA A 441 -10.90 -47.44 -6.08
N ILE A 442 -11.69 -46.63 -6.78
CA ILE A 442 -11.25 -45.77 -7.88
C ILE A 442 -10.48 -44.55 -7.35
N ALA A 443 -11.02 -43.85 -6.36
CA ALA A 443 -10.40 -42.66 -5.77
C ALA A 443 -9.01 -42.97 -5.17
N GLU A 444 -8.92 -44.04 -4.36
CA GLU A 444 -7.66 -44.47 -3.74
C GLU A 444 -6.64 -44.95 -4.78
N SER A 445 -7.08 -45.48 -5.94
CA SER A 445 -6.17 -45.88 -7.02
C SER A 445 -5.37 -44.70 -7.57
N PHE A 446 -5.87 -43.48 -7.42
CA PHE A 446 -5.18 -42.23 -7.80
C PHE A 446 -4.68 -41.42 -6.60
N GLY A 447 -4.67 -42.02 -5.40
CA GLY A 447 -4.21 -41.38 -4.17
C GLY A 447 -5.16 -40.32 -3.60
N CYS A 448 -6.45 -40.38 -3.91
CA CYS A 448 -7.44 -39.45 -3.39
C CYS A 448 -8.09 -39.97 -2.11
N GLU A 449 -8.54 -39.07 -1.24
CA GLU A 449 -9.34 -39.37 -0.06
C GLU A 449 -10.84 -39.32 -0.39
N VAL A 450 -11.66 -40.06 0.37
CA VAL A 450 -13.12 -40.12 0.17
C VAL A 450 -13.87 -39.89 1.47
N GLY A 451 -14.58 -38.77 1.54
CA GLY A 451 -15.55 -38.43 2.58
C GLY A 451 -16.97 -38.87 2.22
N TRP A 452 -17.76 -39.16 3.26
CA TRP A 452 -19.19 -39.49 3.16
C TRP A 452 -19.98 -38.63 4.13
N ASP A 453 -20.98 -37.91 3.62
CA ASP A 453 -21.97 -37.18 4.39
C ASP A 453 -23.29 -37.95 4.37
N ASP A 454 -23.66 -38.53 5.52
CA ASP A 454 -24.86 -39.34 5.62
C ASP A 454 -26.17 -38.55 5.50
N PRO A 455 -26.32 -37.36 6.13
CA PRO A 455 -27.55 -36.56 6.02
C PRO A 455 -27.90 -36.17 4.59
N THR A 456 -26.90 -35.77 3.79
CA THR A 456 -27.10 -35.32 2.41
C THR A 456 -26.89 -36.43 1.39
N LYS A 457 -26.42 -37.61 1.83
CA LYS A 457 -26.02 -38.73 0.96
C LYS A 457 -25.00 -38.30 -0.09
N THR A 458 -24.01 -37.51 0.33
CA THR A 458 -23.00 -36.92 -0.55
C THR A 458 -21.66 -37.62 -0.34
N VAL A 459 -21.02 -38.01 -1.44
CA VAL A 459 -19.61 -38.40 -1.45
C VAL A 459 -18.79 -37.20 -1.87
N THR A 460 -17.70 -36.95 -1.13
CA THR A 460 -16.69 -35.94 -1.48
C THR A 460 -15.36 -36.66 -1.70
N ILE A 461 -14.71 -36.43 -2.84
CA ILE A 461 -13.37 -36.93 -3.14
C ILE A 461 -12.43 -35.73 -3.14
N THR A 462 -11.34 -35.82 -2.38
CA THR A 462 -10.32 -34.76 -2.32
C THR A 462 -8.96 -35.34 -2.68
N LYS A 463 -8.21 -34.61 -3.50
CA LYS A 463 -6.79 -34.86 -3.74
C LYS A 463 -5.99 -33.64 -3.32
#